data_AF-A0A1J5E323-F1
#
_entry.id   AF-A0A1J5E323-F1
#
_cell.length_a   1.000
_cell.length_b   1.000
_cell.length_c   1.000
_cell.angle_alpha   90.00
_cell.angle_beta   90.00
_cell.angle_gamma   90.00
#
_symmetry.space_group_name_H-M   'P 1'
#
loop_
_entity.id
_entity.type
_entity.pdbx_description
1 polymer ?
#
loop_
_entity_poly.entity_id
_entity_poly.type
_entity_poly.pdbx_seq_one_letter_code
_entity_poly.pdbx_strand_id
1 'polypeptide(L)' 'MEVMSAMSELKLQGSIDHVREIKEIGKYGVMGTPALVINGKIKSVGRVPPRAQIKEWLKSVQ' A
#
# COMPACT_ATOMS: atom_id res chain seq x y z
N MET A 1 -4.94 6.04 -9.46
CA MET A 1 -4.93 5.64 -8.04
C MET A 1 -5.31 4.16 -7.97
N GLU A 2 -4.39 3.26 -8.32
CA GLU A 2 -4.71 1.83 -8.48
C GLU A 2 -5.16 1.15 -7.17
N VAL A 3 -4.64 1.62 -6.03
CA VAL A 3 -4.97 1.09 -4.69
C VAL A 3 -6.41 1.41 -4.29
N MET A 4 -6.87 2.65 -4.49
CA MET A 4 -8.26 3.05 -4.20
C MET A 4 -9.25 2.28 -5.05
N SER A 5 -8.98 2.15 -6.35
CA SER A 5 -9.86 1.39 -7.24
C SER A 5 -9.91 -0.09 -6.87
N ALA A 6 -8.80 -0.68 -6.42
CA ALA A 6 -8.77 -2.06 -5.93
C ALA A 6 -9.56 -2.23 -4.61
N MET A 7 -9.45 -1.30 -3.65
CA MET A 7 -10.24 -1.32 -2.42
C MET A 7 -11.74 -1.17 -2.69
N SER A 8 -12.15 -0.24 -3.56
CA SER A 8 -13.57 -0.04 -3.93
C SER A 8 -14.15 -1.27 -4.64
N GLU A 9 -13.41 -1.90 -5.55
CA GLU A 9 -13.85 -3.15 -6.20
C GLU A 9 -14.03 -4.29 -5.19
N LEU A 10 -13.14 -4.38 -4.20
CA LEU A 10 -13.17 -5.41 -3.17
C LEU A 10 -14.12 -5.06 -2.01
N LYS A 11 -14.75 -3.87 -2.02
CA LYS A 11 -15.56 -3.32 -0.91
C LYS A 11 -14.84 -3.39 0.45
N LEU A 12 -13.52 -3.20 0.43
CA LEU A 12 -12.72 -3.21 1.65
C LEU A 12 -12.81 -1.84 2.33
N GLN A 13 -13.15 -1.84 3.61
CA GLN A 13 -12.99 -0.67 4.46
C GLN A 13 -11.55 -0.64 4.97
N GLY A 14 -10.78 0.35 4.52
CA GLY A 14 -9.39 0.54 4.95
C GLY A 14 -9.05 2.02 4.96
N SER A 15 -8.22 2.42 5.93
CA SER A 15 -7.64 3.76 5.95
C SER A 15 -6.51 3.83 4.93
N ILE A 16 -6.61 4.78 3.99
CA ILE A 16 -5.54 5.07 3.04
C ILE A 16 -4.87 6.36 3.49
N ASP A 17 -3.66 6.23 4.03
CA ASP A 17 -2.84 7.36 4.43
C ASP A 17 -1.79 7.66 3.37
N HIS A 18 -1.85 8.88 2.81
CA HIS A 18 -0.86 9.35 1.86
C HIS A 18 0.28 10.05 2.59
N VAL A 19 1.32 9.30 2.92
CA VAL A 19 2.52 9.81 3.58
C VAL A 19 3.43 10.47 2.54
N ARG A 20 3.69 11.78 2.71
CA ARG A 20 4.65 12.55 1.89
C ARG A 20 5.93 12.93 2.62
N GLU A 21 5.90 12.86 3.95
CA GLU A 21 7.01 13.28 4.80
C GLU A 21 8.11 12.21 4.83
N ILE A 22 9.32 12.57 4.39
CA ILE A 22 10.50 11.69 4.38
C ILE A 22 10.76 11.09 5.78
N LYS A 23 10.55 11.89 6.82
CA LYS A 23 10.69 11.43 8.22
C LYS A 23 9.73 10.30 8.56
N GLU A 24 8.48 10.38 8.11
CA GLU A 24 7.49 9.32 8.33
C GLU A 24 7.82 8.08 7.48
N ILE A 25 8.23 8.27 6.23
CA ILE A 25 8.65 7.17 5.33
C ILE A 25 9.80 6.36 5.96
N GLY A 26 10.79 7.05 6.55
CA GLY A 26 11.88 6.42 7.29
C GLY A 26 11.43 5.61 8.51
N LYS A 27 10.36 6.03 9.21
CA LYS A 27 9.79 5.26 10.35
C LYS A 27 9.22 3.92 9.92
N TYR A 28 8.70 3.84 8.69
CA TYR A 28 8.23 2.57 8.12
C TYR A 28 9.37 1.66 7.65
N GLY A 29 10.64 2.07 7.80
CA GLY A 29 11.79 1.28 7.36
C GLY A 29 11.94 1.23 5.85
N VAL A 30 11.32 2.17 5.13
CA VAL A 30 11.31 2.16 3.68
C VAL A 30 12.36 3.12 3.13
N MET A 31 13.39 2.57 2.46
CA MET A 31 14.46 3.39 1.86
C MET A 31 14.15 3.84 0.42
N GLY A 32 13.09 3.32 -0.20
CA GLY A 32 12.74 3.60 -1.60
C GLY A 32 11.25 3.88 -1.80
N THR A 33 10.94 5.09 -2.24
CA THR A 33 9.60 5.45 -2.71
C THR A 33 9.48 5.27 -4.23
N PRO A 34 8.33 4.84 -4.76
CA PRO A 34 7.05 4.60 -4.08
C PRO A 34 7.03 3.28 -3.29
N ALA A 35 6.29 3.28 -2.18
CA ALA A 35 6.15 2.14 -1.28
C ALA A 35 4.68 1.87 -0.95
N LEU A 36 4.36 0.60 -0.73
CA LEU A 36 3.03 0.17 -0.30
C LEU A 36 3.14 -0.66 0.98
N VAL A 37 2.53 -0.14 2.03
CA VAL A 37 2.40 -0.79 3.33
C VAL A 37 0.94 -1.15 3.53
N ILE A 38 0.67 -2.41 3.87
CA ILE A 38 -0.68 -2.92 4.11
C ILE A 38 -0.70 -3.57 5.49
N ASN A 39 -1.55 -3.06 6.38
CA ASN A 39 -1.70 -3.52 7.77
C ASN A 39 -0.35 -3.57 8.52
N GLY A 40 0.40 -2.48 8.42
CA GLY A 40 1.74 -2.35 9.04
C GLY A 40 2.85 -3.18 8.39
N LYS A 41 2.55 -4.03 7.41
CA LYS A 41 3.55 -4.83 6.69
C LYS A 41 3.91 -4.19 5.36
N ILE A 42 5.20 -4.00 5.15
CA ILE A 42 5.75 -3.52 3.88
C ILE A 42 5.52 -4.62 2.82
N LYS A 43 4.79 -4.29 1.75
CA LYS A 43 4.52 -5.20 0.65
C LYS A 43 5.32 -4.87 -0.60
N SER A 44 5.57 -3.58 -0.82
CA SER A 44 6.35 -3.12 -1.98
C SER A 44 7.18 -1.89 -1.61
N VAL A 45 8.40 -1.82 -2.15
CA VAL A 45 9.37 -0.74 -1.94
C VAL A 45 10.07 -0.48 -3.27
N GLY A 46 10.16 0.79 -3.66
CA GLY A 46 10.86 1.22 -4.88
C GLY A 46 10.19 0.84 -6.20
N ARG A 47 8.99 0.27 -6.18
CA ARG A 47 8.22 -0.06 -7.39
C ARG A 47 6.72 0.07 -7.14
N VAL A 48 5.99 0.48 -8.17
CA VAL A 48 4.53 0.41 -8.16
C VAL A 48 4.11 -1.02 -8.53
N PRO A 49 3.48 -1.77 -7.61
CA PRO A 49 3.01 -3.13 -7.86
C PRO A 49 1.84 -3.13 -8.87
N PRO A 50 1.67 -4.20 -9.67
CA PRO A 50 0.56 -4.31 -10.60
C PRO A 50 -0.76 -4.53 -9.86
N ARG A 51 -1.87 -4.11 -10.48
CA ARG A 51 -3.21 -4.17 -9.89
C ARG A 51 -3.60 -5.56 -9.38
N ALA A 52 -3.21 -6.63 -10.08
CA ALA A 52 -3.46 -8.01 -9.67
C ALA A 52 -2.86 -8.33 -8.30
N GLN A 53 -1.59 -7.95 -8.09
CA GLN A 53 -0.86 -8.18 -6.85
C GLN A 53 -1.42 -7.36 -5.68
N ILE A 54 -1.84 -6.11 -5.94
CA ILE A 54 -2.52 -5.27 -4.94
C ILE A 54 -3.79 -5.98 -4.46
N LYS A 55 -4.60 -6.53 -5.37
CA LYS A 55 -5.82 -7.27 -5.01
C LYS A 55 -5.50 -8.52 -4.19
N GLU A 56 -4.47 -9.27 -4.52
CA GLU A 56 -4.04 -10.43 -3.73
C GLU A 56 -3.65 -10.05 -2.31
N TRP A 57 -2.84 -8.99 -2.15
CA TRP A 57 -2.48 -8.52 -0.82
C TRP A 57 -3.67 -8.04 -0.03
N LEU A 58 -4.58 -7.28 -0.66
CA LEU A 58 -5.82 -6.80 -0.06
C LEU A 58 -6.75 -7.96 0.36
N LYS A 59 -6.85 -9.03 -0.44
CA LYS A 59 -7.58 -10.26 -0.06
C LYS A 59 -6.92 -11.00 1.09
N SER A 60 -5.59 -10.99 1.18
CA SER A 60 -4.85 -11.63 2.28
C SER A 60 -5.02 -10.94 3.63
N VAL A 61 -5.61 -9.73 3.67
CA VAL A 61 -5.87 -8.97 4.91
C VAL A 61 -7.35 -8.97 5.32
N GLN A 62 -8.21 -9.61 4.52
CA GLN A 62 -9.63 -9.80 4.85
C GLN A 62 -9.82 -10.76 6.02
#